data_AF-A0A0M8TNJ0-F1
#
_entry.id   AF-A0A0M8TNJ0-F1
#
_cell.length_a   1.000
_cell.length_b   1.000
_cell.length_c   1.000
_cell.angle_alpha   90.00
_cell.angle_beta   90.00
_cell.angle_gamma   90.00
#
_symmetry.space_group_name_H-M   'P 1'
#
loop_
_entity.id
_entity.type
_entity.pdbx_description
1 polymer ?
#
loop_
_entity_poly.entity_id
_entity_poly.type
_entity_poly.pdbx_seq_one_letter_code
_entity_poly.pdbx_strand_id
1 'polypeptide(L)' 'MADPRDYDAAIPHVQEHLDRYLRVFTEVRRTHAGRPPEEVRQALVGRFGDEGLTVWNEVVEDAARRIALDE' A
#
# COMPACT_ATOMS: atom_id res chain seq x y z
N MET A 1 -26.49 12.55 7.94
CA MET A 1 -25.33 12.83 8.83
C MET A 1 -24.87 11.50 9.38
N ALA A 2 -23.60 11.14 9.22
CA ALA A 2 -23.05 9.94 9.86
C ALA A 2 -23.12 10.13 11.38
N ASP A 3 -23.59 9.13 12.12
CA ASP A 3 -23.58 9.17 13.57
C ASP A 3 -22.11 9.06 14.03
N PRO A 4 -21.61 9.93 14.91
CA PRO A 4 -20.23 9.87 15.38
C PRO A 4 -19.85 8.51 15.98
N ARG A 5 -20.82 7.75 16.51
CA ARG A 5 -20.59 6.41 17.06
C ARG A 5 -20.30 5.36 15.99
N ASP A 6 -20.85 5.52 14.78
CA ASP A 6 -20.52 4.67 13.64
C ASP A 6 -19.10 4.94 13.13
N TYR A 7 -18.62 6.19 13.29
CA TYR A 7 -17.24 6.54 12.98
C TYR A 7 -16.26 5.89 13.95
N ASP A 8 -16.50 6.00 15.27
CA ASP A 8 -15.69 5.35 16.30
C ASP A 8 -15.63 3.83 16.14
N ALA A 9 -16.74 3.19 15.75
CA ALA A 9 -16.77 1.75 15.50
C ALA A 9 -16.00 1.33 14.22
N ALA A 10 -15.83 2.24 13.26
CA ALA A 10 -15.11 1.98 12.01
C ALA A 10 -13.59 2.17 12.12
N ILE A 11 -13.10 2.95 13.09
CA ILE A 11 -11.67 3.24 13.28
C ILE A 11 -10.80 1.96 13.31
N PRO A 12 -11.15 0.90 14.07
CA PRO A 12 -10.32 -0.31 14.12
C PRO A 12 -10.20 -1.02 12.76
N HIS A 13 -11.28 -1.02 11.97
CA HIS A 13 -11.27 -1.61 10.63
C HIS A 13 -10.42 -0.80 9.65
N VAL A 14 -10.45 0.53 9.76
CA VAL A 14 -9.57 1.41 8.98
C VAL A 14 -8.10 1.20 9.37
N GLN A 15 -7.80 1.08 10.66
CA GLN A 15 -6.45 0.80 11.15
C GLN A 15 -5.93 -0.54 10.61
N GLU A 16 -6.72 -1.60 10.72
CA GLU A 16 -6.33 -2.91 10.18
C GLU A 16 -6.08 -2.85 8.67
N HIS A 17 -6.91 -2.11 7.93
CA HIS A 17 -6.71 -1.92 6.50
C HIS A 17 -5.40 -1.17 6.20
N LEU A 18 -5.12 -0.09 6.92
CA LEU A 18 -3.89 0.68 6.75
C LEU A 18 -2.64 -0.13 7.12
N ASP A 19 -2.70 -0.96 8.16
CA ASP A 19 -1.60 -1.85 8.54
C ASP A 19 -1.21 -2.81 7.42
N ARG A 20 -2.19 -3.37 6.69
CA ARG A 20 -1.91 -4.23 5.52
C ARG A 20 -1.21 -3.45 4.40
N TYR A 21 -1.66 -2.22 4.12
CA TYR A 21 -0.99 -1.36 3.14
C TYR A 21 0.45 -1.06 3.53
N LEU A 22 0.68 -0.65 4.78
CA LEU A 22 1.99 -0.34 5.30
C LEU A 22 2.93 -1.55 5.21
N ARG A 23 2.44 -2.74 5.56
CA ARG A 23 3.20 -3.99 5.45
C ARG A 23 3.69 -4.23 4.02
N VAL A 24 2.79 -4.12 3.03
CA VAL A 24 3.13 -4.29 1.61
C VAL A 24 4.19 -3.28 1.18
N PHE A 25 4.01 -2.00 1.51
CA PHE A 25 4.98 -0.97 1.15
C PHE A 25 6.34 -1.19 1.81
N THR A 26 6.37 -1.53 3.10
CA THR A 26 7.61 -1.81 3.83
C THR A 26 8.36 -3.00 3.24
N GLU A 27 7.64 -4.08 2.91
CA GLU A 27 8.26 -5.28 2.33
C GLU A 27 8.83 -5.00 0.93
N VAL A 28 8.06 -4.35 0.07
CA VAL A 28 8.52 -4.02 -1.29
C VAL A 28 9.67 -3.02 -1.24
N ARG A 29 9.62 -2.01 -0.38
CA ARG A 29 10.75 -1.09 -0.18
C ARG A 29 12.01 -1.82 0.26
N ARG A 30 11.91 -2.73 1.23
CA ARG A 30 13.07 -3.50 1.71
C ARG A 30 13.71 -4.38 0.63
N THR A 31 12.91 -4.89 -0.30
CA THR A 31 13.35 -5.90 -1.28
C THR A 31 13.67 -5.31 -2.66
N HIS A 32 13.05 -4.17 -3.01
CA HIS A 32 13.10 -3.56 -4.33
C HIS A 32 13.49 -2.08 -4.32
N ALA A 33 13.94 -1.50 -3.19
CA ALA A 33 14.55 -0.17 -3.19
C ALA A 33 15.71 -0.10 -4.20
N GLY A 34 15.82 1.03 -4.90
CA GLY A 34 16.80 1.25 -5.98
C GLY A 34 16.61 0.42 -7.25
N ARG A 35 15.55 -0.40 -7.35
CA ARG A 35 15.20 -1.14 -8.58
C ARG A 35 14.42 -0.26 -9.56
N PRO A 36 14.38 -0.63 -10.85
CA PRO A 36 13.59 0.10 -11.84
C PRO A 36 12.11 0.23 -11.42
N PRO A 37 11.46 1.40 -11.62
CA PRO A 37 10.09 1.64 -11.19
C PRO A 37 9.08 0.60 -11.68
N GLU A 38 9.27 0.05 -12.88
CA GLU A 38 8.39 -0.99 -13.42
C GLU A 38 8.49 -2.31 -12.63
N GLU A 39 9.70 -2.70 -12.21
CA GLU A 39 9.89 -3.89 -11.36
C GLU A 39 9.25 -3.69 -9.99
N VAL A 40 9.43 -2.51 -9.40
CA VAL A 40 8.81 -2.15 -8.13
C VAL A 40 7.28 -2.14 -8.25
N ARG A 41 6.74 -1.60 -9.36
CA ARG A 41 5.30 -1.57 -9.62
C ARG A 41 4.72 -2.98 -9.70
N GLN A 42 5.35 -3.89 -10.43
CA GLN A 42 4.92 -5.28 -10.52
C GLN A 42 4.94 -5.97 -9.15
N ALA A 43 5.99 -5.74 -8.35
CA ALA A 43 6.07 -6.26 -6.99
C ALA A 43 4.92 -5.74 -6.10
N LEU A 44 4.62 -4.44 -6.16
CA LEU A 44 3.49 -3.84 -5.43
C LEU A 44 2.16 -4.46 -5.85
N VAL A 45 1.87 -4.54 -7.16
CA VAL A 45 0.61 -5.12 -7.66
C VAL A 45 0.42 -6.55 -7.18
N GLY A 46 1.48 -7.37 -7.27
CA GLY A 46 1.44 -8.75 -6.79
C GLY A 46 1.13 -8.84 -5.30
N ARG A 47 1.86 -8.09 -4.47
CA ARG A 47 1.69 -8.13 -3.01
C ARG A 47 0.37 -7.54 -2.53
N PHE A 48 -0.14 -6.49 -3.18
CA PHE A 48 -1.48 -6.00 -2.90
C PHE A 48 -2.55 -7.04 -3.27
N GLY A 49 -2.37 -7.76 -4.38
CA GLY A 49 -3.23 -8.89 -4.75
C GLY A 49 -3.24 -10.00 -3.70
N ASP A 50 -2.08 -10.40 -3.19
CA ASP A 50 -1.95 -11.45 -2.17
C ASP A 50 -2.62 -11.07 -0.84
N GLU A 51 -2.62 -9.79 -0.47
CA GLU A 51 -3.28 -9.24 0.72
C GLU A 51 -4.78 -8.95 0.51
N GLY A 52 -5.31 -9.23 -0.70
CA GLY A 52 -6.71 -8.98 -1.07
C GLY A 52 -7.06 -7.50 -1.16
N LEU A 53 -6.07 -6.64 -1.41
CA LEU A 53 -6.22 -5.19 -1.47
C LEU A 53 -6.40 -4.73 -2.92
N THR A 54 -7.45 -3.96 -3.17
CA THR A 54 -7.62 -3.26 -4.45
C THR A 54 -7.05 -1.85 -4.32
N VAL A 55 -5.95 -1.60 -5.02
CA VAL A 55 -5.25 -0.32 -5.03
C VAL A 55 -5.41 0.34 -6.40
N TRP A 56 -5.56 1.66 -6.40
CA TRP A 56 -5.64 2.43 -7.63
C TRP A 56 -4.29 2.49 -8.32
N ASN A 57 -4.27 2.37 -9.65
CA ASN A 57 -3.03 2.38 -10.44
C ASN A 57 -2.15 3.60 -10.13
N GLU A 58 -2.74 4.79 -9.99
CA GLU A 58 -2.00 6.02 -9.69
C GLU A 58 -1.24 5.94 -8.37
N VAL A 59 -1.81 5.29 -7.34
CA VAL A 59 -1.16 5.08 -6.05
C VAL A 59 0.01 4.12 -6.17
N VAL A 60 -0.17 3.03 -6.92
CA VAL A 60 0.88 2.04 -7.16
C VAL A 60 2.03 2.68 -7.96
N GLU A 61 1.72 3.47 -8.98
CA GLU A 61 2.73 4.13 -9.81
C GLU A 61 3.53 5.18 -9.04
N ASP A 62 2.87 6.00 -8.22
CA ASP A 62 3.53 7.00 -7.38
C ASP A 62 4.39 6.33 -6.30
N ALA A 63 3.89 5.28 -5.65
CA ALA A 63 4.65 4.50 -4.69
C ALA A 63 5.87 3.80 -5.33
N ALA A 64 5.70 3.22 -6.51
CA ALA A 64 6.78 2.57 -7.23
C ALA A 64 7.90 3.54 -7.59
N ARG A 65 7.56 4.76 -8.05
CA ARG A 65 8.55 5.82 -8.28
C ARG A 65 9.29 6.20 -7.01
N ARG A 66 8.58 6.40 -5.89
CA ARG A 66 9.22 6.76 -4.62
C ARG A 66 10.16 5.68 -4.11
N ILE A 67 9.73 4.41 -4.14
CA ILE A 67 10.56 3.29 -3.68
C ILE A 67 11.77 3.08 -4.60
N ALA A 68 11.62 3.26 -5.91
CA ALA A 68 12.72 3.17 -6.86
C ALA A 68 13.79 4.27 -6.64
N LEU A 69 13.39 5.43 -6.12
CA LEU A 69 14.27 6.56 -5.79
C LEU A 69 14.84 6.50 -4.36
N ASP A 70 14.47 5.48 -3.59
CA ASP A 70 14.94 5.28 -2.23
C ASP A 70 16.32 4.60 -2.28
N GLU A 71 17.36 5.34 -1.87
CA GLU A 71 18.77 4.90 -1.82
C GLU A 71 19.16 4.29 -0.47
#